data_AF-A0A439CTY4-F1
#
_entry.id   AF-A0A439CTY4-F1
#
_cell.length_a   1.000
_cell.length_b   1.000
_cell.length_c   1.000
_cell.angle_alpha   90.00
_cell.angle_beta   90.00
_cell.angle_gamma   90.00
#
_symmetry.space_group_name_H-M   'P 1'
#
loop_
_entity.id
_entity.type
_entity.pdbx_description
1 polymer ?
#
loop_
_entity_poly.entity_id
_entity_poly.type
_entity_poly.pdbx_seq_one_letter_code
_entity_poly.pdbx_strand_id
1 'polypeptide(L)'
;MRIVFGLLIVGVALASPIAQDWPVPRTAYPVYRPVYRPVASNSTVSSIPSNKTALVTDAISSCSSTWMTISDVTIGGGTDHRTGFTTAVSKFCDMANGSTVQSQDYLSMATEVFLNSGKDPSKYGLLGYVYFEIHNKLSSSHTVDATSCKKYLGTLSEVGGQCYGTTNGDTKGGTYQVGTNGVSYHALGNSVPPKQNALNKLLSTTVLAAQSVNKGSSAPLNPWPLDSLNSVLPTPCHSHNDYDRDIPVFEALSAGCIGMEADVWLFAGDLVLGHILPTPGRTFQAQYVNPLKTIIDHNGGSVYKSRPSQTLVLLVDFKTSDAGTLDAVVTALEPLRQAGYLSRLEGGVLVKRAVTVVASGSAPFDRINNGDGIPDRDVFYDANLGALGGSTYTSQNSYVASADFQDAVGEAKTAILTSAQMDTIANHVSQAHEKGLVARYWNLPGEYLWEPLEALGVDLLNADDLSNTARVPRLQ
;
A
#
# COMPACT_ATOMS: atom_id res chain seq x y z
N MET A 1 -76.01 -51.73 61.55
CA MET A 1 -75.56 -52.97 60.85
C MET A 1 -74.31 -52.63 60.05
N ARG A 2 -73.24 -53.38 60.33
CA ARG A 2 -71.87 -53.40 59.80
C ARG A 2 -71.39 -52.37 58.75
N ILE A 3 -70.30 -51.72 59.16
CA ILE A 3 -69.25 -51.05 58.39
C ILE A 3 -68.65 -51.99 57.32
N VAL A 4 -68.46 -51.48 56.11
CA VAL A 4 -67.45 -51.95 55.14
C VAL A 4 -66.81 -50.72 54.52
N PHE A 5 -65.55 -50.46 54.87
CA PHE A 5 -64.68 -49.48 54.21
C PHE A 5 -64.01 -50.16 53.01
N GLY A 6 -64.27 -49.65 51.80
CA GLY A 6 -63.55 -50.02 50.59
C GLY A 6 -62.35 -49.09 50.39
N LEU A 7 -61.14 -49.64 50.50
CA LEU A 7 -59.90 -48.98 50.09
C LEU A 7 -59.86 -48.89 48.56
N LEU A 8 -59.74 -47.68 48.01
CA LEU A 8 -59.33 -47.45 46.63
C LEU A 8 -57.85 -47.05 46.62
N ILE A 9 -57.02 -47.91 46.04
CA ILE A 9 -55.59 -47.68 45.82
C ILE A 9 -55.47 -46.84 44.54
N VAL A 10 -55.01 -45.60 44.66
CA VAL A 10 -54.57 -44.78 43.51
C VAL A 10 -53.05 -44.81 43.50
N GLY A 11 -52.49 -45.46 42.48
CA GLY A 11 -51.05 -45.60 42.28
C GLY A 11 -50.38 -44.27 41.98
N VAL A 12 -49.33 -43.96 42.74
CA VAL A 12 -48.40 -42.88 42.47
C VAL A 12 -47.42 -43.35 41.39
N ALA A 13 -47.54 -42.80 40.17
CA ALA A 13 -46.54 -42.96 39.14
C ALA A 13 -45.36 -42.03 39.45
N LEU A 14 -44.27 -42.60 39.96
CA LEU A 14 -42.96 -41.95 40.03
C LEU A 14 -42.40 -41.86 38.62
N ALA A 15 -42.42 -40.66 38.03
CA ALA A 15 -41.67 -40.38 36.81
C ALA A 15 -40.18 -40.33 37.14
N SER A 16 -39.43 -41.25 36.55
CA SER A 16 -37.96 -41.27 36.57
C SER A 16 -37.39 -39.97 35.98
N PRO A 17 -36.27 -39.45 36.51
CA PRO A 17 -35.61 -38.31 35.90
C PRO A 17 -35.02 -38.73 34.55
N ILE A 18 -35.51 -38.11 33.48
CA ILE A 18 -34.88 -38.15 32.16
C ILE A 18 -33.61 -37.30 32.27
N ALA A 19 -32.45 -37.94 32.28
CA ALA A 19 -31.18 -37.28 32.02
C ALA A 19 -31.24 -36.73 30.58
N GLN A 20 -31.33 -35.41 30.45
CA GLN A 20 -31.02 -34.75 29.19
C GLN A 20 -29.51 -34.85 29.00
N ASP A 21 -29.10 -35.72 28.08
CA ASP A 21 -27.74 -35.79 27.58
C ASP A 21 -27.32 -34.41 27.05
N TRP A 22 -26.35 -33.81 27.73
CA TRP A 22 -25.64 -32.65 27.21
C TRP A 22 -24.83 -33.12 25.99
N PRO A 23 -24.86 -32.40 24.86
CA PRO A 23 -24.02 -32.75 23.73
C PRO A 23 -22.55 -32.69 24.15
N VAL A 24 -21.89 -33.83 24.01
CA VAL A 24 -20.44 -34.01 24.12
C VAL A 24 -19.74 -32.87 23.35
N PRO A 25 -18.70 -32.20 23.92
CA PRO A 25 -17.94 -31.21 23.18
C PRO A 25 -17.42 -31.84 21.89
N ARG A 26 -17.75 -31.24 20.74
CA ARG A 26 -17.11 -31.62 19.48
C ARG A 26 -15.61 -31.46 19.69
N THR A 27 -14.90 -32.56 19.48
CA THR A 27 -13.44 -32.62 19.40
C THR A 27 -12.92 -31.40 18.65
N ALA A 28 -12.07 -30.62 19.32
CA ALA A 28 -11.34 -29.51 18.73
C ALA A 28 -10.78 -29.95 17.36
N TYR A 29 -11.11 -29.19 16.32
CA TYR A 29 -10.45 -29.36 15.03
C TYR A 29 -8.94 -29.18 15.26
N PRO A 30 -8.08 -30.04 14.68
CA PRO A 30 -6.65 -29.83 14.77
C PRO A 30 -6.35 -28.47 14.14
N VAL A 31 -5.84 -27.53 14.95
CA VAL A 31 -5.25 -26.29 14.46
C VAL A 31 -4.21 -26.70 13.42
N TYR A 32 -4.46 -26.38 12.15
CA TYR A 32 -3.48 -26.55 11.10
C TYR A 32 -2.28 -25.69 11.48
N ARG A 33 -1.17 -26.34 11.85
CA ARG A 33 0.11 -25.69 12.11
C ARG A 33 0.86 -25.61 10.79
N PRO A 34 1.03 -24.44 10.16
CA PRO A 34 2.09 -24.29 9.17
C PRO A 34 3.40 -24.64 9.88
N VAL A 35 4.12 -25.65 9.37
CA VAL A 35 5.46 -25.94 9.88
C VAL A 35 6.35 -24.80 9.41
N TYR A 36 6.57 -23.81 10.28
CA TYR A 36 7.65 -22.85 10.09
C TYR A 36 8.96 -23.64 10.06
N ARG A 37 9.47 -23.88 8.87
CA ARG A 37 10.87 -24.24 8.68
C ARG A 37 11.61 -22.92 8.58
N PRO A 38 12.47 -22.56 9.56
CA PRO A 38 13.39 -21.48 9.33
C PRO A 38 14.16 -21.83 8.06
N VAL A 39 13.99 -21.04 7.01
CA VAL A 39 14.98 -21.01 5.95
C VAL A 39 16.23 -20.58 6.68
N ALA A 40 17.24 -21.46 6.75
CA ALA A 40 18.55 -21.09 7.22
C ALA A 40 19.06 -20.02 6.23
N SER A 41 18.73 -18.77 6.50
CA SER A 41 19.43 -17.67 5.89
C SER A 41 20.87 -17.82 6.36
N ASN A 42 21.79 -18.02 5.43
CA ASN A 42 23.23 -17.82 5.66
C ASN A 42 23.49 -16.32 5.91
N SER A 43 22.77 -15.74 6.86
CA SER A 43 22.95 -14.40 7.37
C SER A 43 24.10 -14.50 8.34
N THR A 44 25.31 -14.45 7.82
CA THR A 44 26.43 -13.99 8.62
C THR A 44 26.00 -12.67 9.25
N VAL A 45 26.12 -12.61 10.58
CA VAL A 45 25.87 -11.42 11.39
C VAL A 45 26.71 -10.28 10.81
N SER A 46 26.10 -9.47 9.95
CA SER A 46 26.71 -8.26 9.45
C SER A 46 26.41 -7.18 10.47
N SER A 47 27.46 -6.75 11.15
CA SER A 47 27.48 -5.56 12.00
C SER A 47 26.74 -4.41 11.33
N ILE A 48 25.84 -3.77 12.10
CA ILE A 48 25.20 -2.50 11.76
C ILE A 48 26.28 -1.54 11.23
N PRO A 49 26.24 -1.10 9.96
CA PRO A 49 27.15 -0.07 9.51
C PRO A 49 26.67 1.27 10.06
N SER A 50 27.36 1.77 11.07
CA SER A 50 27.33 3.18 11.41
C SER A 50 27.92 3.98 10.23
N ASN A 51 27.13 4.91 9.70
CA ASN A 51 27.55 6.04 8.87
C ASN A 51 27.99 5.74 7.42
N LYS A 52 27.21 6.27 6.46
CA LYS A 52 27.58 6.66 5.08
C LYS A 52 28.59 5.76 4.33
N THR A 53 28.12 4.65 3.79
CA THR A 53 28.74 4.07 2.59
C THR A 53 27.65 3.56 1.67
N ALA A 54 27.31 4.34 0.64
CA ALA A 54 26.54 3.82 -0.49
C ALA A 54 27.35 2.65 -1.07
N LEU A 55 26.78 1.45 -1.01
CA LEU A 55 27.34 0.30 -1.70
C LEU A 55 27.16 0.54 -3.20
N VAL A 56 28.22 1.02 -3.84
CA VAL A 56 28.47 0.95 -5.29
C VAL A 56 28.28 -0.54 -5.68
N THR A 57 27.47 -0.98 -6.65
CA THR A 57 27.62 -0.76 -8.11
C THR A 57 26.39 -1.13 -8.96
N ASP A 58 25.29 -1.63 -8.39
CA ASP A 58 24.15 -2.18 -9.19
C ASP A 58 23.00 -1.18 -9.39
N ALA A 59 23.12 -0.01 -8.74
CA ALA A 59 22.16 1.08 -8.82
C ALA A 59 22.82 2.30 -9.45
N ILE A 60 22.05 3.00 -10.26
CA ILE A 60 22.43 4.25 -10.87
C ILE A 60 21.59 5.34 -10.19
N SER A 61 22.25 6.31 -9.53
CA SER A 61 21.58 7.48 -8.94
C SER A 61 20.98 8.43 -9.99
N SER A 62 21.15 8.09 -11.27
CA SER A 62 21.89 8.90 -12.22
C SER A 62 21.51 10.36 -12.08
N CYS A 63 22.24 11.05 -11.22
CA CYS A 63 22.40 12.49 -11.29
C CYS A 63 21.18 13.31 -10.83
N SER A 64 20.33 12.68 -10.02
CA SER A 64 19.34 13.33 -9.16
C SER A 64 19.49 12.79 -7.73
N SER A 65 18.58 13.17 -6.83
CA SER A 65 18.48 12.57 -5.49
C SER A 65 17.92 11.14 -5.48
N THR A 66 17.50 10.61 -6.63
CA THR A 66 16.73 9.36 -6.73
C THR A 66 17.55 8.25 -7.39
N TRP A 67 17.71 7.14 -6.69
CA TRP A 67 18.41 5.95 -7.20
C TRP A 67 17.45 4.94 -7.82
N MET A 68 17.89 4.33 -8.91
CA MET A 68 17.17 3.26 -9.61
C MET A 68 18.10 2.09 -9.94
N THR A 69 17.51 0.90 -10.10
CA THR A 69 18.24 -0.30 -10.52
C THR A 69 18.70 -0.19 -11.98
N ILE A 70 19.91 -0.66 -12.29
CA ILE A 70 20.43 -0.67 -13.67
C ILE A 70 19.71 -1.72 -14.52
N SER A 71 19.62 -2.94 -13.99
CA SER A 71 18.96 -4.08 -14.61
C SER A 71 17.52 -4.19 -14.14
N ASP A 72 16.68 -4.84 -14.94
CA ASP A 72 15.35 -5.27 -14.48
C ASP A 72 15.48 -6.12 -13.22
N VAL A 73 14.53 -5.98 -12.31
CA VAL A 73 14.54 -6.68 -11.03
C VAL A 73 13.24 -7.44 -10.83
N THR A 74 13.36 -8.62 -10.22
CA THR A 74 12.20 -9.38 -9.77
C THR A 74 12.06 -9.18 -8.26
N ILE A 75 10.88 -8.72 -7.85
CA ILE A 75 10.49 -8.44 -6.47
C ILE A 75 9.31 -9.34 -6.07
N GLY A 76 8.83 -9.16 -4.83
CA GLY A 76 7.64 -9.81 -4.29
C GLY A 76 7.72 -11.32 -4.31
N GLY A 77 8.82 -11.88 -3.80
CA GLY A 77 9.05 -13.32 -3.76
C GLY A 77 9.18 -13.98 -5.14
N GLY A 78 9.48 -13.22 -6.20
CA GLY A 78 9.65 -13.76 -7.55
C GLY A 78 8.48 -13.53 -8.50
N THR A 79 7.44 -12.81 -8.07
CA THR A 79 6.15 -12.71 -8.78
C THR A 79 5.95 -11.40 -9.54
N ASP A 80 6.83 -10.42 -9.33
CA ASP A 80 6.66 -9.06 -9.82
C ASP A 80 7.94 -8.57 -10.50
N HIS A 81 7.88 -8.36 -11.81
CA HIS A 81 9.02 -7.90 -12.61
C HIS A 81 8.94 -6.40 -12.82
N ARG A 82 10.00 -5.69 -12.42
CA ARG A 82 10.09 -4.24 -12.51
C ARG A 82 11.23 -3.81 -13.42
N THR A 83 10.93 -2.79 -14.23
CA THR A 83 11.85 -2.23 -15.21
C THR A 83 13.02 -1.50 -14.53
N GLY A 84 14.23 -1.83 -14.96
CA GLY A 84 15.44 -1.09 -14.64
C GLY A 84 15.81 -0.08 -15.73
N PHE A 85 16.86 0.69 -15.45
CA PHE A 85 17.34 1.76 -16.31
C PHE A 85 17.63 1.30 -17.75
N THR A 86 18.28 0.14 -17.92
CA THR A 86 18.72 -0.34 -19.25
C THR A 86 17.54 -0.63 -20.17
N THR A 87 16.49 -1.26 -19.64
CA THR A 87 15.26 -1.54 -20.38
C THR A 87 14.49 -0.25 -20.67
N ALA A 88 14.45 0.69 -19.72
CA ALA A 88 13.85 2.01 -19.94
C ALA A 88 14.57 2.81 -21.04
N VAL A 89 15.91 2.84 -21.05
CA VAL A 89 16.73 3.46 -22.11
C VAL A 89 16.43 2.81 -23.45
N SER A 90 16.39 1.48 -23.50
CA SER A 90 16.13 0.75 -24.75
C SER A 90 14.77 1.13 -25.32
N LYS A 91 13.73 1.14 -24.48
CA LYS A 91 12.38 1.56 -24.86
C LYS A 91 12.36 2.97 -25.43
N PHE A 92 12.99 3.93 -24.75
CA PHE A 92 13.05 5.32 -25.22
C PHE A 92 13.75 5.45 -26.57
N CYS A 93 14.96 4.92 -26.69
CA CYS A 93 15.76 5.06 -27.90
C CYS A 93 15.15 4.33 -29.10
N ASP A 94 14.50 3.18 -28.89
CA ASP A 94 13.82 2.44 -29.95
C ASP A 94 12.57 3.18 -30.43
N MET A 95 11.81 3.79 -29.50
CA MET A 95 10.69 4.65 -29.88
C MET A 95 11.17 5.91 -30.61
N ALA A 96 12.25 6.54 -30.14
CA ALA A 96 12.78 7.79 -30.70
C ALA A 96 13.46 7.60 -32.05
N ASN A 97 13.84 6.37 -32.43
CA ASN A 97 14.59 6.08 -33.64
C ASN A 97 13.96 6.68 -34.90
N GLY A 98 14.76 7.37 -35.71
CA GLY A 98 14.32 8.03 -36.93
C GLY A 98 13.55 9.35 -36.71
N SER A 99 13.22 9.70 -35.46
CA SER A 99 12.63 11.00 -35.16
C SER A 99 13.62 12.12 -35.45
N THR A 100 13.14 13.23 -36.00
CA THR A 100 13.95 14.42 -36.26
C THR A 100 13.69 15.47 -35.20
N VAL A 101 14.72 15.84 -34.46
CA VAL A 101 14.72 16.95 -33.50
C VAL A 101 15.25 18.19 -34.22
N GLN A 102 14.45 19.25 -34.30
CA GLN A 102 14.85 20.48 -34.99
C GLN A 102 16.00 21.18 -34.25
N SER A 103 16.61 22.16 -34.91
CA SER A 103 17.65 22.98 -34.29
C SER A 103 17.11 23.67 -33.03
N GLN A 104 17.86 23.64 -31.94
CA GLN A 104 17.51 24.22 -30.63
C GLN A 104 16.24 23.62 -30.00
N ASP A 105 15.91 22.37 -30.34
CA ASP A 105 14.64 21.74 -29.97
C ASP A 105 14.84 20.44 -29.17
N TYR A 106 13.72 19.86 -28.71
CA TYR A 106 13.68 18.74 -27.77
C TYR A 106 12.81 17.58 -28.25
N LEU A 107 13.19 16.38 -27.82
CA LEU A 107 12.36 15.18 -27.84
C LEU A 107 12.42 14.51 -26.47
N SER A 108 11.26 14.31 -25.83
CA SER A 108 11.21 13.78 -24.46
C SER A 108 10.23 12.63 -24.28
N MET A 109 10.45 11.80 -23.27
CA MET A 109 9.54 10.74 -22.83
C MET A 109 9.77 10.41 -21.35
N ALA A 110 8.70 10.12 -20.62
CA ALA A 110 8.81 9.50 -19.29
C ALA A 110 8.40 8.02 -19.35
N THR A 111 9.09 7.15 -18.62
CA THR A 111 8.71 5.74 -18.46
C THR A 111 8.95 5.27 -17.04
N GLU A 112 8.28 4.19 -16.66
CA GLU A 112 8.43 3.53 -15.37
C GLU A 112 9.84 2.93 -15.21
N VAL A 113 10.36 3.01 -13.98
CA VAL A 113 11.56 2.34 -13.50
C VAL A 113 11.37 1.95 -12.02
N PHE A 114 12.23 1.09 -11.50
CA PHE A 114 12.23 0.72 -10.09
C PHE A 114 13.27 1.52 -9.30
N LEU A 115 12.79 2.30 -8.34
CA LEU A 115 13.61 3.15 -7.49
C LEU A 115 13.95 2.42 -6.19
N ASN A 116 15.23 2.18 -5.93
CA ASN A 116 15.69 1.37 -4.79
C ASN A 116 16.47 2.17 -3.74
N SER A 117 16.64 3.49 -3.93
CA SER A 117 17.41 4.35 -3.01
C SER A 117 18.85 3.85 -2.76
N GLY A 118 19.44 3.13 -3.72
CA GLY A 118 20.79 2.55 -3.61
C GLY A 118 20.88 1.31 -2.70
N LYS A 119 19.74 0.77 -2.25
CA LYS A 119 19.66 -0.48 -1.46
C LYS A 119 19.48 -1.69 -2.39
N ASP A 120 19.50 -2.90 -1.83
CA ASP A 120 19.21 -4.15 -2.58
C ASP A 120 17.82 -4.07 -3.26
N PRO A 121 17.76 -4.01 -4.61
CA PRO A 121 16.51 -3.79 -5.33
C PRO A 121 15.55 -4.98 -5.26
N SER A 122 16.02 -6.16 -4.84
CA SER A 122 15.13 -7.31 -4.59
C SER A 122 14.36 -7.21 -3.27
N LYS A 123 14.82 -6.31 -2.37
CA LYS A 123 14.27 -6.15 -1.02
C LYS A 123 13.70 -4.77 -0.74
N TYR A 124 14.21 -3.76 -1.44
CA TYR A 124 13.86 -2.36 -1.22
C TYR A 124 13.60 -1.66 -2.54
N GLY A 125 12.45 -1.02 -2.65
CA GLY A 125 12.19 -0.04 -3.67
C GLY A 125 10.72 0.19 -3.94
N LEU A 126 10.47 1.18 -4.78
CA LEU A 126 9.14 1.62 -5.16
C LEU A 126 9.10 1.85 -6.67
N LEU A 127 7.87 1.86 -7.20
CA LEU A 127 7.64 2.38 -8.53
C LEU A 127 8.11 3.83 -8.61
N GLY A 128 8.83 4.15 -9.66
CA GLY A 128 9.11 5.53 -10.04
C GLY A 128 9.32 5.66 -11.53
N TYR A 129 9.98 6.74 -11.91
CA TYR A 129 9.99 7.20 -13.29
C TYR A 129 11.36 7.72 -13.69
N VAL A 130 11.68 7.56 -14.97
CA VAL A 130 12.85 8.19 -15.58
C VAL A 130 12.37 9.07 -16.73
N TYR A 131 12.86 10.30 -16.74
CA TYR A 131 12.49 11.34 -17.70
C TYR A 131 13.65 11.48 -18.66
N PHE A 132 13.44 11.02 -19.89
CA PHE A 132 14.40 11.13 -20.97
C PHE A 132 14.17 12.40 -21.78
N GLU A 133 15.27 13.03 -22.22
CA GLU A 133 15.28 14.20 -23.09
C GLU A 133 16.46 14.08 -24.07
N ILE A 134 16.21 14.28 -25.37
CA ILE A 134 17.23 14.56 -26.38
C ILE A 134 17.10 16.04 -26.73
N HIS A 135 18.15 16.82 -26.45
CA HIS A 135 18.19 18.25 -26.71
C HIS A 135 19.20 18.55 -27.82
N ASN A 136 18.71 19.04 -28.95
CA ASN A 136 19.55 19.37 -30.09
C ASN A 136 20.06 20.81 -30.03
N LYS A 137 21.28 21.01 -29.53
CA LYS A 137 21.94 22.32 -29.44
C LYS A 137 22.62 22.77 -30.73
N LEU A 138 22.51 22.00 -31.83
CA LEU A 138 23.11 22.34 -33.12
C LEU A 138 22.27 23.37 -33.89
N SER A 139 22.86 24.00 -34.90
CA SER A 139 22.15 24.87 -35.87
C SER A 139 21.41 24.09 -36.96
N SER A 140 21.63 22.78 -37.06
CA SER A 140 20.96 21.86 -37.98
C SER A 140 20.03 20.91 -37.23
N SER A 141 19.10 20.26 -37.95
CA SER A 141 18.29 19.17 -37.40
C SER A 141 19.14 17.95 -37.04
N HIS A 142 18.70 17.18 -36.06
CA HIS A 142 19.30 15.91 -35.65
C HIS A 142 18.29 14.77 -35.83
N THR A 143 18.65 13.75 -36.59
CA THR A 143 17.88 12.50 -36.67
C THR A 143 18.41 11.53 -35.62
N VAL A 144 17.52 11.06 -34.74
CA VAL A 144 17.87 10.14 -33.66
C VAL A 144 18.18 8.76 -34.24
N ASP A 145 19.38 8.25 -33.94
CA ASP A 145 19.77 6.86 -34.17
C ASP A 145 19.70 6.09 -32.85
N ALA A 146 18.93 4.99 -32.83
CA ALA A 146 18.73 4.19 -31.62
C ALA A 146 20.04 3.64 -31.05
N THR A 147 20.98 3.22 -31.92
CA THR A 147 22.24 2.62 -31.47
C THR A 147 23.10 3.64 -30.73
N SER A 148 23.24 4.84 -31.29
CA SER A 148 23.95 5.95 -30.68
C SER A 148 23.25 6.44 -29.41
N CYS A 149 21.92 6.57 -29.43
CA CYS A 149 21.11 6.94 -28.26
C CYS A 149 21.35 5.97 -27.08
N LYS A 150 21.26 4.66 -27.33
CA LYS A 150 21.49 3.61 -26.32
C LYS A 150 22.91 3.67 -25.78
N LYS A 151 23.90 3.88 -26.65
CA LYS A 151 25.30 4.04 -26.25
C LYS A 151 25.48 5.23 -25.32
N TYR A 152 24.96 6.40 -25.68
CA TYR A 152 25.15 7.63 -24.91
C TYR A 152 24.45 7.60 -23.55
N LEU A 153 23.19 7.17 -23.50
CA LEU A 153 22.46 7.01 -22.24
C LEU A 153 23.03 5.85 -21.40
N GLY A 154 23.51 4.78 -22.04
CA GLY A 154 24.13 3.64 -21.37
C GLY A 154 25.41 3.99 -20.61
N THR A 155 26.16 5.00 -21.05
CA THR A 155 27.34 5.50 -20.33
C THR A 155 27.00 6.00 -18.92
N LEU A 156 25.77 6.47 -18.69
CA LEU A 156 25.34 6.92 -17.36
C LEU A 156 25.31 5.77 -16.34
N SER A 157 25.08 4.54 -16.81
CA SER A 157 25.01 3.31 -15.99
C SER A 157 26.33 2.53 -15.91
N GLU A 158 27.43 3.04 -16.48
CA GLU A 158 28.70 2.34 -16.41
C GLU A 158 29.21 2.23 -14.97
N VAL A 159 29.69 1.04 -14.59
CA VAL A 159 30.21 0.78 -13.24
C VAL A 159 31.41 1.67 -12.97
N GLY A 160 31.35 2.46 -11.90
CA GLY A 160 32.38 3.46 -11.57
C GLY A 160 32.41 4.68 -12.51
N GLY A 161 31.47 4.75 -13.46
CA GLY A 161 31.28 5.87 -14.36
C GLY A 161 30.79 7.13 -13.65
N GLN A 162 31.01 8.27 -14.30
CA GLN A 162 30.43 9.53 -13.83
C GLN A 162 29.00 9.67 -14.36
N CYS A 163 28.20 10.41 -13.60
CA CYS A 163 26.84 10.84 -13.88
C CYS A 163 26.71 11.77 -15.12
N TYR A 164 27.69 11.73 -16.03
CA TYR A 164 27.77 12.53 -17.22
C TYR A 164 28.83 11.98 -18.20
N GLY A 165 28.73 12.35 -19.48
CA GLY A 165 29.71 12.02 -20.50
C GLY A 165 31.02 12.83 -20.38
N THR A 166 32.10 12.35 -20.99
CA THR A 166 33.48 12.90 -20.87
C THR A 166 33.67 14.35 -21.32
N THR A 167 32.71 14.93 -22.05
CA THR A 167 32.75 16.32 -22.55
C THR A 167 31.58 17.16 -22.06
N ASN A 168 30.95 16.75 -20.95
CA ASN A 168 29.75 17.41 -20.43
C ASN A 168 29.99 18.86 -20.00
N GLY A 169 29.32 19.79 -20.67
CA GLY A 169 29.19 21.20 -20.26
C GLY A 169 27.80 21.53 -19.69
N ASP A 170 26.92 20.54 -19.54
CA ASP A 170 25.56 20.72 -19.04
C ASP A 170 25.51 20.67 -17.52
N THR A 171 24.67 21.53 -16.93
CA THR A 171 24.45 21.60 -15.48
C THR A 171 23.39 20.61 -15.00
N LYS A 172 22.55 20.10 -15.90
CA LYS A 172 21.64 19.00 -15.60
C LYS A 172 22.52 17.78 -15.38
N GLY A 173 22.51 17.20 -14.17
CA GLY A 173 23.04 15.86 -13.98
C GLY A 173 22.38 14.89 -14.98
N GLY A 174 23.02 13.79 -15.34
CA GLY A 174 22.35 12.70 -16.06
C GLY A 174 22.48 12.89 -17.53
N THR A 175 23.59 13.46 -17.94
CA THR A 175 23.74 14.04 -19.26
C THR A 175 24.94 13.46 -19.95
N TYR A 176 24.70 12.78 -21.07
CA TYR A 176 25.73 12.57 -22.05
C TYR A 176 25.64 13.66 -23.11
N GLN A 177 26.71 14.43 -23.30
CA GLN A 177 26.79 15.43 -24.35
C GLN A 177 27.78 15.01 -25.42
N VAL A 178 27.36 15.07 -26.69
CA VAL A 178 28.23 14.80 -27.84
C VAL A 178 29.05 16.04 -28.14
N GLY A 179 30.33 16.03 -27.75
CA GLY A 179 31.21 17.20 -27.87
C GLY A 179 30.80 18.33 -26.92
N THR A 180 31.40 19.52 -27.08
CA THR A 180 31.25 20.62 -26.12
C THR A 180 30.01 21.49 -26.31
N ASN A 181 29.36 21.45 -27.48
CA ASN A 181 28.14 22.21 -27.80
C ASN A 181 27.14 21.42 -28.66
N GLY A 182 27.18 20.07 -28.62
CA GLY A 182 26.34 19.22 -29.46
C GLY A 182 25.05 18.74 -28.80
N VAL A 183 24.48 17.68 -29.36
CA VAL A 183 23.26 17.05 -28.84
C VAL A 183 23.53 16.47 -27.45
N SER A 184 22.62 16.73 -26.50
CA SER A 184 22.66 16.14 -25.17
C SER A 184 21.53 15.13 -24.97
N TYR A 185 21.84 14.06 -24.25
CA TYR A 185 20.94 12.97 -23.90
C TYR A 185 20.84 12.93 -22.38
N HIS A 186 19.63 13.15 -21.87
CA HIS A 186 19.36 13.22 -20.44
C HIS A 186 18.54 12.02 -19.97
N ALA A 187 18.80 11.58 -18.73
CA ALA A 187 17.96 10.63 -18.02
C ALA A 187 17.87 11.00 -16.53
N LEU A 188 16.70 11.47 -16.10
CA LEU A 188 16.48 12.00 -14.75
C LEU A 188 15.47 11.14 -13.98
N GLY A 189 15.88 10.59 -12.84
CA GLY A 189 14.99 9.85 -11.94
C GLY A 189 13.96 10.74 -11.24
N ASN A 190 12.77 10.20 -11.01
CA ASN A 190 11.69 10.90 -10.31
C ASN A 190 10.77 9.94 -9.55
N SER A 191 10.43 10.28 -8.31
CA SER A 191 9.40 9.60 -7.52
C SER A 191 7.99 10.11 -7.83
N VAL A 192 7.87 11.34 -8.35
CA VAL A 192 6.58 11.91 -8.73
C VAL A 192 6.22 11.45 -10.14
N PRO A 193 5.03 10.86 -10.34
CA PRO A 193 4.58 10.39 -11.63
C PRO A 193 4.45 11.52 -12.66
N PRO A 194 4.74 11.26 -13.94
CA PRO A 194 4.43 12.19 -15.01
C PRO A 194 2.92 12.33 -15.18
N LYS A 195 2.49 13.35 -15.91
CA LYS A 195 1.10 13.42 -16.37
C LYS A 195 0.79 12.21 -17.25
N GLN A 196 -0.46 11.73 -17.21
CA GLN A 196 -0.90 10.55 -17.96
C GLN A 196 -0.51 10.61 -19.44
N ASN A 197 -0.64 11.77 -20.08
CA ASN A 197 -0.32 11.97 -21.49
C ASN A 197 1.19 11.97 -21.82
N ALA A 198 2.07 11.88 -20.82
CA ALA A 198 3.52 11.83 -20.99
C ALA A 198 4.11 10.44 -20.70
N LEU A 199 3.38 9.57 -20.01
CA LEU A 199 3.86 8.22 -19.71
C LEU A 199 3.92 7.39 -20.99
N ASN A 200 5.10 6.85 -21.30
CA ASN A 200 5.36 6.01 -22.47
C ASN A 200 4.96 6.65 -23.81
N LYS A 201 5.07 7.98 -23.93
CA LYS A 201 4.74 8.72 -25.15
C LYS A 201 5.86 9.71 -25.50
N LEU A 202 6.28 9.70 -26.76
CA LEU A 202 7.20 10.71 -27.28
C LEU A 202 6.50 12.06 -27.41
N LEU A 203 7.15 13.09 -26.89
CA LEU A 203 6.70 14.47 -26.96
C LEU A 203 7.76 15.31 -27.68
N SER A 204 7.39 15.86 -28.84
CA SER A 204 8.20 16.83 -29.57
C SER A 204 8.08 18.22 -28.93
N THR A 205 9.14 19.02 -29.05
CA THR A 205 9.18 20.42 -28.62
C THR A 205 8.86 20.66 -27.15
N THR A 206 9.04 19.63 -26.32
CA THR A 206 8.64 19.64 -24.91
C THR A 206 9.77 19.11 -24.05
N VAL A 207 10.13 19.89 -23.02
CA VAL A 207 10.96 19.44 -21.90
C VAL A 207 10.03 18.86 -20.85
N LEU A 208 10.27 17.60 -20.46
CA LEU A 208 9.50 16.98 -19.39
C LEU A 208 10.02 17.40 -18.02
N ALA A 209 9.09 17.74 -17.13
CA ALA A 209 9.35 18.00 -15.72
C ALA A 209 8.30 17.28 -14.88
N ALA A 210 8.70 16.89 -13.67
CA ALA A 210 7.80 16.28 -12.71
C ALA A 210 6.63 17.20 -12.37
N GLN A 211 5.51 16.59 -12.02
CA GLN A 211 4.37 17.34 -11.53
C GLN A 211 4.71 18.02 -10.20
N SER A 212 4.14 19.21 -9.98
CA SER A 212 4.23 19.86 -8.68
C SER A 212 3.30 19.15 -7.71
N VAL A 213 3.85 18.71 -6.58
CA VAL A 213 3.06 18.12 -5.49
C VAL A 213 2.44 19.25 -4.67
N ASN A 214 1.11 19.21 -4.52
CA ASN A 214 0.41 20.13 -3.63
C ASN A 214 0.39 19.56 -2.20
N LYS A 215 1.06 20.26 -1.26
CA LYS A 215 1.06 19.92 0.17
C LYS A 215 0.03 20.73 0.98
N GLY A 216 -0.82 21.48 0.28
CA GLY A 216 -1.84 22.35 0.85
C GLY A 216 -3.24 21.74 0.70
N SER A 217 -4.24 22.58 0.44
CA SER A 217 -5.64 22.19 0.60
C SER A 217 -6.33 21.54 -0.59
N SER A 218 -5.61 21.27 -1.67
CA SER A 218 -6.18 20.69 -2.89
C SER A 218 -5.73 19.24 -3.08
N ALA A 219 -6.15 18.63 -4.19
CA ALA A 219 -5.63 17.33 -4.59
C ALA A 219 -4.08 17.35 -4.65
N PRO A 220 -3.38 16.31 -4.18
CA PRO A 220 -1.93 16.24 -4.19
C PRO A 220 -1.30 16.38 -5.58
N LEU A 221 -1.99 15.90 -6.62
CA LEU A 221 -1.59 16.02 -8.02
C LEU A 221 -2.78 16.49 -8.87
N ASN A 222 -2.48 17.30 -9.88
CA ASN A 222 -3.46 17.77 -10.85
C ASN A 222 -2.81 17.95 -12.24
N PRO A 223 -3.24 17.18 -13.27
CA PRO A 223 -4.23 16.10 -13.21
C PRO A 223 -3.71 14.87 -12.46
N TRP A 224 -4.62 13.95 -12.09
CA TRP A 224 -4.21 12.68 -11.48
C TRP A 224 -3.56 11.75 -12.53
N PRO A 225 -2.45 11.08 -12.23
CA PRO A 225 -1.67 10.28 -13.18
C PRO A 225 -2.23 8.85 -13.32
N LEU A 226 -3.43 8.71 -13.88
CA LEU A 226 -4.22 7.48 -13.76
C LEU A 226 -3.53 6.23 -14.34
N ASP A 227 -2.78 6.36 -15.42
CA ASP A 227 -2.08 5.21 -16.03
C ASP A 227 -0.82 4.76 -15.29
N SER A 228 -0.30 5.59 -14.38
CA SER A 228 0.93 5.32 -13.63
C SER A 228 0.81 4.20 -12.61
N LEU A 229 -0.39 3.69 -12.33
CA LEU A 229 -0.62 2.58 -11.37
C LEU A 229 -1.07 1.28 -12.07
N ASN A 230 -1.21 1.28 -13.40
CA ASN A 230 -1.83 0.19 -14.15
C ASN A 230 -1.11 -1.17 -13.99
N SER A 231 0.22 -1.14 -13.81
CA SER A 231 1.08 -2.32 -13.70
C SER A 231 1.29 -2.80 -12.26
N VAL A 232 0.81 -2.04 -11.26
CA VAL A 232 1.11 -2.35 -9.86
C VAL A 232 0.34 -3.57 -9.40
N LEU A 233 1.07 -4.53 -8.81
CA LEU A 233 0.49 -5.70 -8.17
C LEU A 233 0.30 -5.45 -6.67
N PRO A 234 -0.85 -5.83 -6.09
CA PRO A 234 -1.14 -5.65 -4.67
C PRO A 234 -0.31 -6.59 -3.78
N THR A 235 -0.14 -6.21 -2.52
CA THR A 235 0.61 -6.92 -1.48
C THR A 235 -0.07 -6.68 -0.13
N PRO A 236 0.05 -7.58 0.87
CA PRO A 236 -0.69 -7.46 2.14
C PRO A 236 -0.12 -6.38 3.08
N CYS A 237 0.25 -5.20 2.57
CA CYS A 237 0.68 -4.07 3.40
C CYS A 237 -0.47 -3.08 3.67
N HIS A 238 -0.32 -2.40 4.80
CA HIS A 238 -1.13 -1.28 5.24
C HIS A 238 -0.23 -0.06 5.37
N SER A 239 -0.40 0.94 4.50
CA SER A 239 0.35 2.21 4.54
C SER A 239 -0.01 2.97 5.80
N HIS A 240 0.83 2.84 6.82
CA HIS A 240 0.64 3.47 8.12
C HIS A 240 1.13 4.92 8.06
N ASN A 241 0.45 5.82 8.76
CA ASN A 241 0.72 7.25 8.69
C ASN A 241 0.68 7.80 7.24
N ASP A 242 -0.23 7.28 6.41
CA ASP A 242 -0.32 7.65 4.99
C ASP A 242 -0.50 9.16 4.79
N TYR A 243 -1.17 9.82 5.73
CA TYR A 243 -1.44 11.25 5.70
C TYR A 243 -0.20 12.14 5.76
N ASP A 244 0.92 11.65 6.29
CA ASP A 244 2.19 12.40 6.35
C ASP A 244 2.97 12.36 5.02
N ARG A 245 2.58 11.47 4.10
CA ARG A 245 3.22 11.36 2.78
C ARG A 245 2.86 12.53 1.87
N ASP A 246 3.73 12.77 0.90
CA ASP A 246 3.58 13.86 -0.06
C ASP A 246 2.40 13.61 -1.02
N ILE A 247 2.21 12.35 -1.43
CA ILE A 247 1.13 11.93 -2.32
C ILE A 247 0.45 10.65 -1.76
N PRO A 248 -0.31 10.71 -0.65
CA PRO A 248 -0.74 9.56 0.17
C PRO A 248 -1.26 8.35 -0.61
N VAL A 249 -2.45 8.48 -1.23
CA VAL A 249 -3.08 7.40 -2.02
C VAL A 249 -2.16 6.88 -3.13
N PHE A 250 -1.43 7.76 -3.81
CA PHE A 250 -0.57 7.34 -4.91
C PHE A 250 0.59 6.50 -4.38
N GLU A 251 1.27 6.96 -3.34
CA GLU A 251 2.44 6.27 -2.78
C GLU A 251 2.03 4.89 -2.22
N ALA A 252 0.96 4.81 -1.43
CA ALA A 252 0.43 3.55 -0.92
C ALA A 252 0.10 2.55 -2.04
N LEU A 253 -0.66 2.99 -3.06
CA LEU A 253 -1.03 2.13 -4.17
C LEU A 253 0.17 1.77 -5.06
N SER A 254 1.15 2.66 -5.21
CA SER A 254 2.38 2.40 -5.98
C SER A 254 3.26 1.31 -5.34
N ALA A 255 3.21 1.21 -4.01
CA ALA A 255 3.84 0.14 -3.24
C ALA A 255 3.04 -1.18 -3.28
N GLY A 256 1.76 -1.10 -3.68
CA GLY A 256 0.83 -2.21 -3.74
C GLY A 256 0.01 -2.43 -2.47
N CYS A 257 -0.03 -1.47 -1.53
CA CYS A 257 -0.72 -1.67 -0.25
C CYS A 257 -2.23 -1.80 -0.40
N ILE A 258 -2.79 -2.87 0.16
CA ILE A 258 -4.23 -3.11 0.21
C ILE A 258 -4.91 -2.46 1.41
N GLY A 259 -4.15 -1.74 2.23
CA GLY A 259 -4.66 -0.86 3.28
C GLY A 259 -3.93 0.48 3.31
N MET A 260 -4.61 1.52 3.78
CA MET A 260 -4.04 2.83 4.09
C MET A 260 -4.79 3.46 5.26
N GLU A 261 -4.13 4.37 5.97
CA GLU A 261 -4.65 5.05 7.14
C GLU A 261 -4.75 6.56 6.95
N ALA A 262 -5.87 7.14 7.35
CA ALA A 262 -6.08 8.58 7.41
C ALA A 262 -6.42 8.99 8.85
N ASP A 263 -5.53 9.76 9.47
CA ASP A 263 -5.78 10.40 10.76
C ASP A 263 -6.62 11.66 10.57
N VAL A 264 -7.83 11.71 11.11
CA VAL A 264 -8.78 12.80 10.88
C VAL A 264 -9.14 13.56 12.15
N TRP A 265 -9.12 14.88 12.02
CA TRP A 265 -9.65 15.85 12.98
C TRP A 265 -10.88 16.52 12.40
N LEU A 266 -11.97 16.61 13.17
CA LEU A 266 -13.00 17.60 12.88
C LEU A 266 -12.52 18.97 13.36
N PHE A 267 -12.19 19.85 12.42
CA PHE A 267 -11.68 21.18 12.71
C PHE A 267 -12.36 22.22 11.84
N ALA A 268 -13.01 23.20 12.48
CA ALA A 268 -13.74 24.29 11.81
C ALA A 268 -14.79 23.82 10.77
N GLY A 269 -15.37 22.63 10.97
CA GLY A 269 -16.39 22.04 10.08
C GLY A 269 -15.83 21.13 8.98
N ASP A 270 -14.50 21.07 8.82
CA ASP A 270 -13.83 20.21 7.84
C ASP A 270 -13.15 19.01 8.52
N LEU A 271 -12.98 17.92 7.77
CA LEU A 271 -12.11 16.81 8.15
C LEU A 271 -10.68 17.07 7.67
N VAL A 272 -9.83 17.49 8.59
CA VAL A 272 -8.44 17.84 8.32
C VAL A 272 -7.52 16.73 8.80
N LEU A 273 -6.49 16.43 8.01
CA LEU A 273 -5.55 15.36 8.31
C LEU A 273 -4.50 15.77 9.34
N GLY A 274 -4.12 14.84 10.22
CA GLY A 274 -2.92 14.94 11.05
C GLY A 274 -2.93 14.07 12.31
N HIS A 275 -1.76 13.69 12.80
CA HIS A 275 -1.62 12.83 13.98
C HIS A 275 -1.85 13.56 15.30
N ILE A 276 -0.99 14.55 15.59
CA ILE A 276 -0.98 15.32 16.85
C ILE A 276 -1.75 16.63 16.67
N LEU A 277 -1.55 17.30 15.54
CA LEU A 277 -2.23 18.53 15.15
C LEU A 277 -2.66 18.43 13.70
N PRO A 278 -3.85 18.95 13.34
CA PRO A 278 -4.28 18.99 11.95
C PRO A 278 -3.37 19.91 11.14
N THR A 279 -3.08 19.53 9.90
CA THR A 279 -2.42 20.41 8.91
C THR A 279 -3.48 21.15 8.12
N PRO A 280 -3.78 22.44 8.42
CA PRO A 280 -4.93 23.14 7.85
C PRO A 280 -4.93 23.08 6.34
N GLY A 281 -6.09 22.74 5.79
CA GLY A 281 -6.27 22.62 4.35
C GLY A 281 -6.14 21.19 3.81
N ARG A 282 -5.24 20.35 4.32
CA ARG A 282 -5.13 18.95 3.84
C ARG A 282 -6.34 18.14 4.31
N THR A 283 -7.41 18.11 3.52
CA THR A 283 -8.66 17.46 3.91
C THR A 283 -8.71 15.99 3.51
N PHE A 284 -9.44 15.19 4.30
CA PHE A 284 -9.71 13.78 3.99
C PHE A 284 -10.31 13.59 2.59
N GLN A 285 -11.23 14.47 2.19
CA GLN A 285 -11.87 14.37 0.88
C GLN A 285 -10.89 14.62 -0.28
N ALA A 286 -10.04 15.65 -0.19
CA ALA A 286 -9.09 15.99 -1.25
C ALA A 286 -7.93 15.00 -1.38
N GLN A 287 -7.51 14.40 -0.27
CA GLN A 287 -6.32 13.55 -0.21
C GLN A 287 -6.64 12.06 -0.41
N TYR A 288 -7.85 11.60 -0.02
CA TYR A 288 -8.25 10.19 -0.09
C TYR A 288 -9.46 9.95 -1.00
N VAL A 289 -10.62 10.53 -0.66
CA VAL A 289 -11.89 10.19 -1.31
C VAL A 289 -11.88 10.50 -2.80
N ASN A 290 -11.50 11.72 -3.18
CA ASN A 290 -11.51 12.16 -4.58
C ASN A 290 -10.47 11.39 -5.44
N PRO A 291 -9.20 11.22 -5.00
CA PRO A 291 -8.25 10.38 -5.71
C PRO A 291 -8.72 8.93 -5.88
N LEU A 292 -9.23 8.30 -4.81
CA LEU A 292 -9.73 6.92 -4.88
C LEU A 292 -10.88 6.79 -5.88
N LYS A 293 -11.87 7.70 -5.83
CA LYS A 293 -12.97 7.69 -6.78
C LYS A 293 -12.46 7.81 -8.23
N THR A 294 -11.55 8.75 -8.48
CA THR A 294 -10.99 8.98 -9.82
C THR A 294 -10.26 7.75 -10.35
N ILE A 295 -9.47 7.08 -9.50
CA ILE A 295 -8.77 5.83 -9.85
C ILE A 295 -9.76 4.72 -10.15
N ILE A 296 -10.77 4.52 -9.31
CA ILE A 296 -11.74 3.43 -9.45
C ILE A 296 -12.62 3.65 -10.69
N ASP A 297 -13.06 4.89 -10.95
CA ASP A 297 -13.79 5.26 -12.17
C ASP A 297 -12.97 4.89 -13.41
N HIS A 298 -11.69 5.29 -13.44
CA HIS A 298 -10.78 5.02 -14.57
C HIS A 298 -10.52 3.52 -14.79
N ASN A 299 -10.46 2.75 -13.70
CA ASN A 299 -10.17 1.31 -13.74
C ASN A 299 -11.41 0.45 -13.95
N GLY A 300 -12.58 1.06 -14.16
CA GLY A 300 -13.83 0.32 -14.42
C GLY A 300 -14.42 -0.36 -13.19
N GLY A 301 -14.24 0.26 -12.01
CA GLY A 301 -14.81 -0.22 -10.75
C GLY A 301 -13.84 -0.97 -9.82
N SER A 302 -12.55 -1.04 -10.16
CA SER A 302 -11.53 -1.65 -9.30
C SER A 302 -10.47 -0.66 -8.81
N VAL A 303 -9.86 -0.92 -7.65
CA VAL A 303 -8.71 -0.15 -7.18
C VAL A 303 -7.48 -0.50 -8.01
N TYR A 304 -7.23 -1.80 -8.17
CA TYR A 304 -6.10 -2.34 -8.93
C TYR A 304 -6.54 -2.80 -10.31
N LYS A 305 -6.04 -2.18 -11.37
CA LYS A 305 -6.33 -2.59 -12.76
C LYS A 305 -5.78 -3.97 -13.09
N SER A 306 -4.58 -4.27 -12.59
CA SER A 306 -3.90 -5.57 -12.78
C SER A 306 -4.54 -6.72 -11.99
N ARG A 307 -5.31 -6.40 -10.94
CA ARG A 307 -6.02 -7.33 -10.05
C ARG A 307 -7.41 -6.79 -9.67
N PRO A 308 -8.40 -6.84 -10.59
CA PRO A 308 -9.68 -6.16 -10.40
C PRO A 308 -10.50 -6.63 -9.18
N SER A 309 -10.27 -7.85 -8.69
CA SER A 309 -10.93 -8.41 -7.51
C SER A 309 -10.34 -7.92 -6.18
N GLN A 310 -9.13 -7.36 -6.19
CA GLN A 310 -8.50 -6.88 -4.96
C GLN A 310 -9.14 -5.57 -4.50
N THR A 311 -9.63 -5.57 -3.27
CA THR A 311 -10.24 -4.42 -2.61
C THR A 311 -9.22 -3.67 -1.74
N LEU A 312 -9.57 -2.46 -1.31
CA LEU A 312 -8.76 -1.62 -0.44
C LEU A 312 -9.44 -1.42 0.92
N VAL A 313 -8.66 -1.45 2.00
CA VAL A 313 -9.07 -0.98 3.33
C VAL A 313 -8.66 0.48 3.50
N LEU A 314 -9.64 1.36 3.72
CA LEU A 314 -9.41 2.74 4.14
C LEU A 314 -9.70 2.83 5.64
N LEU A 315 -8.65 2.77 6.45
CA LEU A 315 -8.74 2.95 7.89
C LEU A 315 -8.76 4.44 8.21
N VAL A 316 -9.78 4.90 8.93
CA VAL A 316 -9.98 6.30 9.31
C VAL A 316 -9.84 6.37 10.83
N ASP A 317 -8.72 6.91 11.31
CA ASP A 317 -8.45 7.07 12.73
C ASP A 317 -8.99 8.41 13.23
N PHE A 318 -9.96 8.34 14.13
CA PHE A 318 -10.62 9.50 14.72
C PHE A 318 -9.77 10.07 15.85
N LYS A 319 -9.10 11.20 15.58
CA LYS A 319 -8.29 11.92 16.58
C LYS A 319 -9.11 12.82 17.50
N THR A 320 -10.42 12.90 17.27
CA THR A 320 -11.38 13.64 18.09
C THR A 320 -12.55 12.74 18.45
N SER A 321 -12.99 12.81 19.70
CA SER A 321 -14.20 12.11 20.19
C SER A 321 -15.49 12.92 19.99
N ASP A 322 -15.42 14.02 19.23
CA ASP A 322 -16.58 14.84 18.92
C ASP A 322 -17.62 14.01 18.17
N ALA A 323 -18.88 14.08 18.62
CA ALA A 323 -19.96 13.29 18.03
C ALA A 323 -20.17 13.59 16.53
N GLY A 324 -19.84 14.81 16.09
CA GLY A 324 -19.93 15.24 14.71
C GLY A 324 -18.83 14.69 13.80
N THR A 325 -17.74 14.13 14.33
CA THR A 325 -16.65 13.61 13.49
C THR A 325 -17.14 12.43 12.63
N LEU A 326 -17.99 11.54 13.17
CA LEU A 326 -18.57 10.45 12.38
C LEU A 326 -19.46 10.98 11.26
N ASP A 327 -20.30 11.98 11.56
CA ASP A 327 -21.21 12.56 10.58
C ASP A 327 -20.43 13.24 9.44
N ALA A 328 -19.33 13.93 9.79
CA ALA A 328 -18.43 14.53 8.83
C ALA A 328 -17.71 13.47 7.96
N VAL A 329 -17.31 12.33 8.54
CA VAL A 329 -16.67 11.22 7.80
C VAL A 329 -17.67 10.60 6.84
N VAL A 330 -18.87 10.28 7.31
CA VAL A 330 -19.96 9.74 6.48
C VAL A 330 -20.27 10.68 5.32
N THR A 331 -20.34 12.00 5.58
CA THR A 331 -20.58 13.02 4.56
C THR A 331 -19.44 13.06 3.53
N ALA A 332 -18.18 13.04 3.99
CA ALA A 332 -17.03 13.09 3.10
C ALA A 332 -16.95 11.86 2.18
N LEU A 333 -17.44 10.70 2.62
CA LEU A 333 -17.48 9.44 1.87
C LEU A 333 -18.57 9.37 0.79
N GLU A 334 -19.50 10.33 0.75
CA GLU A 334 -20.65 10.33 -0.17
C GLU A 334 -20.27 10.12 -1.65
N PRO A 335 -19.19 10.72 -2.20
CA PRO A 335 -18.79 10.49 -3.59
C PRO A 335 -18.47 9.01 -3.91
N LEU A 336 -17.91 8.26 -2.97
CA LEU A 336 -17.64 6.83 -3.13
C LEU A 336 -18.91 5.99 -2.94
N ARG A 337 -19.77 6.40 -2.00
CA ARG A 337 -21.07 5.76 -1.73
C ARG A 337 -21.97 5.82 -2.94
N GLN A 338 -22.19 7.01 -3.51
CA GLN A 338 -23.05 7.21 -4.68
C GLN A 338 -22.56 6.45 -5.92
N ALA A 339 -21.25 6.27 -6.05
CA ALA A 339 -20.65 5.48 -7.12
C ALA A 339 -20.74 3.96 -6.88
N GLY A 340 -21.25 3.51 -5.72
CA GLY A 340 -21.38 2.10 -5.37
C GLY A 340 -20.05 1.42 -5.03
N TYR A 341 -19.05 2.19 -4.60
CA TYR A 341 -17.69 1.70 -4.36
C TYR A 341 -17.41 1.30 -2.91
N LEU A 342 -18.28 1.66 -1.96
CA LEU A 342 -18.13 1.30 -0.56
C LEU A 342 -18.71 -0.08 -0.25
N SER A 343 -17.93 -0.90 0.45
CA SER A 343 -18.41 -2.14 1.06
C SER A 343 -19.49 -1.81 2.06
N ARG A 344 -20.54 -2.63 2.13
CA ARG A 344 -21.74 -2.31 2.91
C ARG A 344 -22.43 -3.55 3.45
N LEU A 345 -23.33 -3.37 4.40
CA LEU A 345 -24.14 -4.47 4.94
C LEU A 345 -25.47 -4.56 4.18
N GLU A 346 -25.70 -5.68 3.50
CA GLU A 346 -26.99 -5.97 2.84
C GLU A 346 -27.63 -7.18 3.53
N GLY A 347 -28.79 -6.97 4.17
CA GLY A 347 -29.50 -8.05 4.86
C GLY A 347 -28.71 -8.74 5.98
N GLY A 348 -27.79 -8.00 6.64
CA GLY A 348 -26.92 -8.55 7.68
C GLY A 348 -25.67 -9.27 7.15
N VAL A 349 -25.41 -9.22 5.85
CA VAL A 349 -24.24 -9.83 5.20
C VAL A 349 -23.35 -8.76 4.60
N LEU A 350 -22.05 -8.85 4.82
CA LEU A 350 -21.06 -7.96 4.23
C LEU A 350 -20.99 -8.19 2.71
N VAL A 351 -21.28 -7.15 1.94
CA VAL A 351 -21.05 -7.10 0.49
C VAL A 351 -19.81 -6.26 0.25
N LYS A 352 -18.71 -6.94 -0.09
CA LYS A 352 -17.44 -6.28 -0.42
C LYS A 352 -17.55 -5.50 -1.73
N ARG A 353 -17.05 -4.27 -1.75
CA ARG A 353 -16.86 -3.42 -2.93
C ARG A 353 -15.41 -2.95 -2.99
N ALA A 354 -15.10 -2.01 -3.87
CA ALA A 354 -13.73 -1.54 -4.12
C ALA A 354 -13.03 -1.04 -2.84
N VAL A 355 -13.77 -0.37 -1.93
CA VAL A 355 -13.23 0.20 -0.69
C VAL A 355 -14.05 -0.26 0.51
N THR A 356 -13.39 -0.83 1.52
CA THR A 356 -13.98 -1.07 2.84
C THR A 356 -13.47 -0.01 3.80
N VAL A 357 -14.38 0.81 4.34
CA VAL A 357 -14.03 1.87 5.30
C VAL A 357 -14.06 1.31 6.71
N VAL A 358 -13.01 1.58 7.48
CA VAL A 358 -12.86 1.09 8.86
C VAL A 358 -12.56 2.25 9.79
N ALA A 359 -13.47 2.57 10.68
CA ALA A 359 -13.31 3.60 11.70
C ALA A 359 -12.54 3.06 12.91
N SER A 360 -11.51 3.79 13.33
CA SER A 360 -10.64 3.48 14.47
C SER A 360 -10.47 4.70 15.39
N GLY A 361 -9.61 4.60 16.39
CA GLY A 361 -9.33 5.68 17.35
C GLY A 361 -10.54 6.00 18.23
N SER A 362 -10.94 7.27 18.25
CA SER A 362 -12.07 7.76 19.07
C SER A 362 -13.46 7.50 18.44
N ALA A 363 -13.54 6.65 17.41
CA ALA A 363 -14.79 6.37 16.71
C ALA A 363 -15.87 5.80 17.65
N PRO A 364 -17.13 6.25 17.58
CA PRO A 364 -18.18 5.80 18.48
C PRO A 364 -18.70 4.41 18.08
N PHE A 365 -18.16 3.35 18.70
CA PHE A 365 -18.55 1.95 18.42
C PHE A 365 -20.07 1.73 18.46
N ASP A 366 -20.77 2.27 19.45
CA ASP A 366 -22.23 2.07 19.58
C ASP A 366 -23.00 2.60 18.37
N ARG A 367 -22.60 3.76 17.83
CA ARG A 367 -23.22 4.32 16.61
C ARG A 367 -22.92 3.45 15.40
N ILE A 368 -21.68 2.99 15.25
CA ILE A 368 -21.28 2.11 14.14
C ILE A 368 -21.99 0.77 14.21
N ASN A 369 -22.05 0.16 15.41
CA ASN A 369 -22.74 -1.10 15.64
C ASN A 369 -24.25 -1.00 15.38
N ASN A 370 -24.88 0.12 15.72
CA ASN A 370 -26.31 0.35 15.49
C ASN A 370 -26.62 0.94 14.11
N GLY A 371 -25.62 1.43 13.37
CA GLY A 371 -25.79 2.04 12.06
C GLY A 371 -26.37 3.45 12.12
N ASP A 372 -26.24 4.10 13.27
CA ASP A 372 -26.82 5.42 13.53
C ASP A 372 -26.07 6.51 12.77
N GLY A 373 -26.74 7.10 11.78
CA GLY A 373 -26.14 8.12 10.90
C GLY A 373 -25.19 7.56 9.84
N ILE A 374 -25.20 6.24 9.58
CA ILE A 374 -24.36 5.59 8.55
C ILE A 374 -25.28 4.96 7.49
N PRO A 375 -25.54 5.68 6.37
CA PRO A 375 -26.28 5.12 5.25
C PRO A 375 -25.66 3.80 4.79
N ASP A 376 -26.50 2.85 4.39
CA ASP A 376 -26.09 1.54 3.88
C ASP A 376 -25.21 0.68 4.82
N ARG A 377 -24.94 1.11 6.07
CA ARG A 377 -24.01 0.43 7.00
C ARG A 377 -22.62 0.24 6.35
N ASP A 378 -22.12 1.28 5.68
CA ASP A 378 -20.89 1.22 4.87
C ASP A 378 -19.60 1.68 5.57
N VAL A 379 -19.67 1.86 6.89
CA VAL A 379 -18.52 2.11 7.77
C VAL A 379 -18.49 1.00 8.82
N PHE A 380 -17.34 0.30 8.90
CA PHE A 380 -17.08 -0.77 9.86
C PHE A 380 -16.14 -0.28 10.95
N TYR A 381 -16.05 -1.03 12.05
CA TYR A 381 -15.20 -0.71 13.18
C TYR A 381 -13.88 -1.48 13.17
N ASP A 382 -12.81 -0.86 13.68
CA ASP A 382 -11.54 -1.51 14.01
C ASP A 382 -11.65 -2.19 15.38
N ALA A 383 -11.87 -3.50 15.39
CA ALA A 383 -12.01 -4.27 16.61
C ALA A 383 -10.67 -4.39 17.36
N ASN A 384 -10.72 -4.61 18.67
CA ASN A 384 -9.52 -4.88 19.45
C ASN A 384 -9.12 -6.37 19.29
N LEU A 385 -8.03 -6.61 18.54
CA LEU A 385 -7.51 -7.95 18.26
C LEU A 385 -7.09 -8.72 19.53
N GLY A 386 -6.53 -8.03 20.53
CA GLY A 386 -6.12 -8.61 21.81
C GLY A 386 -7.30 -8.91 22.75
N ALA A 387 -8.53 -8.49 22.41
CA ALA A 387 -9.71 -8.61 23.25
C ALA A 387 -10.96 -9.09 22.46
N LEU A 388 -10.79 -10.04 21.55
CA LEU A 388 -11.90 -10.58 20.76
C LEU A 388 -12.78 -11.59 21.52
N GLY A 389 -12.22 -12.31 22.49
CA GLY A 389 -12.95 -13.31 23.27
C GLY A 389 -14.13 -12.72 24.05
N GLY A 390 -15.34 -13.23 23.83
CA GLY A 390 -16.56 -12.77 24.49
C GLY A 390 -17.03 -11.35 24.09
N SER A 391 -16.39 -10.73 23.10
CA SER A 391 -16.74 -9.41 22.58
C SER A 391 -17.98 -9.43 21.69
N THR A 392 -18.59 -8.26 21.52
CA THR A 392 -19.71 -8.00 20.59
C THR A 392 -19.26 -7.76 19.15
N TYR A 393 -17.95 -7.84 18.86
CA TYR A 393 -17.43 -7.67 17.51
C TYR A 393 -17.84 -8.84 16.60
N THR A 394 -18.30 -8.50 15.40
CA THR A 394 -18.76 -9.42 14.35
C THR A 394 -18.42 -8.84 12.98
N SER A 395 -18.50 -9.65 11.93
CA SER A 395 -18.39 -9.17 10.54
C SER A 395 -19.51 -8.21 10.11
N GLN A 396 -20.54 -7.97 10.94
CA GLN A 396 -21.60 -6.99 10.67
C GLN A 396 -21.30 -5.58 11.19
N ASN A 397 -20.38 -5.46 12.15
CA ASN A 397 -20.02 -4.18 12.77
C ASN A 397 -18.52 -3.85 12.63
N SER A 398 -17.67 -4.85 12.40
CA SER A 398 -16.22 -4.72 12.29
C SER A 398 -15.70 -5.34 11.00
N TYR A 399 -14.52 -4.91 10.56
CA TYR A 399 -13.82 -5.53 9.42
C TYR A 399 -12.37 -5.85 9.74
N VAL A 400 -11.62 -4.90 10.30
CA VAL A 400 -10.27 -5.12 10.81
C VAL A 400 -10.34 -5.39 12.31
N ALA A 401 -9.44 -6.23 12.81
CA ALA A 401 -9.10 -6.30 14.21
C ALA A 401 -7.62 -5.93 14.37
N SER A 402 -7.35 -4.82 15.05
CA SER A 402 -5.99 -4.30 15.28
C SER A 402 -5.57 -4.44 16.74
N ALA A 403 -4.26 -4.57 16.97
CA ALA A 403 -3.65 -4.40 18.29
C ALA A 403 -2.25 -3.76 18.19
N ASP A 404 -1.83 -3.07 19.24
CA ASP A 404 -0.42 -2.74 19.45
C ASP A 404 0.35 -4.05 19.58
N PHE A 405 1.40 -4.24 18.78
CA PHE A 405 2.19 -5.46 18.81
C PHE A 405 2.91 -5.66 20.15
N GLN A 406 3.53 -4.61 20.67
CA GLN A 406 4.30 -4.68 21.89
C GLN A 406 3.40 -4.98 23.10
N ASP A 407 2.21 -4.40 23.17
CA ASP A 407 1.26 -4.67 24.25
C ASP A 407 0.65 -6.07 24.13
N ALA A 408 0.32 -6.52 22.92
CA ALA A 408 -0.37 -7.79 22.70
C ALA A 408 0.57 -9.01 22.70
N VAL A 409 1.82 -8.83 22.24
CA VAL A 409 2.77 -9.93 21.97
C VAL A 409 4.07 -9.78 22.78
N GLY A 410 4.45 -8.56 23.16
CA GLY A 410 5.70 -8.26 23.86
C GLY A 410 6.86 -7.87 22.94
N GLU A 411 8.05 -7.66 23.52
CA GLU A 411 9.24 -7.27 22.76
C GLU A 411 9.70 -8.36 21.79
N ALA A 412 9.93 -7.98 20.52
CA ALA A 412 10.64 -8.78 19.54
C ALA A 412 11.78 -7.94 18.96
N LYS A 413 13.02 -8.46 18.99
CA LYS A 413 14.23 -7.74 18.53
C LYS A 413 14.81 -8.29 17.22
N THR A 414 14.28 -9.43 16.77
CA THR A 414 14.72 -10.15 15.56
C THR A 414 13.52 -10.75 14.86
N ALA A 415 13.71 -11.26 13.64
CA ALA A 415 12.69 -11.98 12.89
C ALA A 415 12.31 -13.35 13.51
N ILE A 416 13.05 -13.82 14.53
CA ILE A 416 12.79 -15.09 15.19
C ILE A 416 11.86 -14.85 16.39
N LEU A 417 10.61 -15.25 16.24
CA LEU A 417 9.60 -15.24 17.31
C LEU A 417 9.80 -16.43 18.25
N THR A 418 9.58 -16.20 19.55
CA THR A 418 9.51 -17.28 20.55
C THR A 418 8.23 -18.10 20.37
N SER A 419 8.20 -19.33 20.89
CA SER A 419 6.98 -20.16 20.84
C SER A 419 5.77 -19.47 21.48
N ALA A 420 5.96 -18.78 22.60
CA ALA A 420 4.88 -18.04 23.27
C ALA A 420 4.34 -16.89 22.41
N GLN A 421 5.21 -16.17 21.70
CA GLN A 421 4.79 -15.11 20.78
C GLN A 421 4.03 -15.68 19.57
N MET A 422 4.54 -16.78 18.99
CA MET A 422 3.85 -17.46 17.89
C MET A 422 2.47 -17.97 18.31
N ASP A 423 2.36 -18.60 19.49
CA ASP A 423 1.09 -19.09 20.03
C ASP A 423 0.09 -17.94 20.27
N THR A 424 0.58 -16.80 20.79
CA THR A 424 -0.24 -15.59 21.01
C THR A 424 -0.76 -15.03 19.68
N ILE A 425 0.12 -14.84 18.70
CA ILE A 425 -0.24 -14.32 17.38
C ILE A 425 -1.23 -15.26 16.70
N ALA A 426 -0.95 -16.56 16.66
CA ALA A 426 -1.83 -17.56 16.04
C ALA A 426 -3.21 -17.58 16.69
N ASN A 427 -3.28 -17.45 18.02
CA ASN A 427 -4.55 -17.38 18.75
C ASN A 427 -5.34 -16.11 18.43
N HIS A 428 -4.68 -14.95 18.33
CA HIS A 428 -5.34 -13.70 17.91
C HIS A 428 -5.87 -13.78 16.47
N VAL A 429 -5.05 -14.26 15.54
CA VAL A 429 -5.41 -14.43 14.13
C VAL A 429 -6.59 -15.40 13.99
N SER A 430 -6.56 -16.54 14.67
CA SER A 430 -7.68 -17.51 14.67
C SER A 430 -8.98 -16.87 15.14
N GLN A 431 -8.95 -16.12 16.25
CA GLN A 431 -10.15 -15.45 16.77
C GLN A 431 -10.69 -14.36 15.82
N ALA A 432 -9.81 -13.63 15.14
CA ALA A 432 -10.21 -12.65 14.13
C ALA A 432 -10.89 -13.36 12.94
N HIS A 433 -10.25 -14.40 12.40
CA HIS A 433 -10.77 -15.15 11.26
C HIS A 433 -12.08 -15.88 11.58
N GLU A 434 -12.24 -16.43 12.79
CA GLU A 434 -13.50 -17.03 13.27
C GLU A 434 -14.66 -16.03 13.31
N LYS A 435 -14.37 -14.74 13.52
CA LYS A 435 -15.34 -13.64 13.46
C LYS A 435 -15.49 -13.04 12.06
N GLY A 436 -14.74 -13.53 11.07
CA GLY A 436 -14.72 -13.00 9.70
C GLY A 436 -14.02 -11.65 9.56
N LEU A 437 -13.10 -11.34 10.49
CA LEU A 437 -12.30 -10.12 10.51
C LEU A 437 -10.89 -10.38 9.99
N VAL A 438 -10.22 -9.33 9.53
CA VAL A 438 -8.80 -9.38 9.14
C VAL A 438 -7.91 -8.87 10.27
N ALA A 439 -6.79 -9.55 10.53
CA ALA A 439 -5.89 -9.23 11.62
C ALA A 439 -4.78 -8.23 11.20
N ARG A 440 -4.50 -7.26 12.06
CA ARG A 440 -3.42 -6.27 11.91
C ARG A 440 -2.71 -6.04 13.24
N TYR A 441 -1.40 -5.83 13.18
CA TYR A 441 -0.63 -5.29 14.30
C TYR A 441 -0.01 -3.96 13.91
N TRP A 442 -0.08 -2.96 14.79
CA TRP A 442 0.60 -1.68 14.66
C TRP A 442 1.70 -1.54 15.73
N ASN A 443 2.51 -0.47 15.65
CA ASN A 443 3.68 -0.28 16.51
C ASN A 443 4.64 -1.50 16.47
N LEU A 444 4.96 -1.95 15.26
CA LEU A 444 5.88 -3.08 15.07
C LEU A 444 7.30 -2.66 15.49
N PRO A 445 8.03 -3.50 16.26
CA PRO A 445 9.44 -3.26 16.58
C PRO A 445 10.38 -3.13 15.36
N GLY A 446 9.92 -3.60 14.19
CA GLY A 446 10.56 -3.38 12.90
C GLY A 446 9.99 -4.28 11.82
N GLU A 447 10.21 -3.91 10.56
CA GLU A 447 9.65 -4.61 9.40
C GLU A 447 10.31 -5.97 9.12
N TYR A 448 11.31 -6.37 9.89
CA TYR A 448 11.85 -7.73 9.89
C TYR A 448 10.87 -8.77 10.46
N LEU A 449 9.75 -8.32 11.04
CA LEU A 449 8.66 -9.17 11.51
C LEU A 449 7.61 -9.47 10.42
N TRP A 450 7.69 -8.87 9.24
CA TRP A 450 6.66 -9.04 8.22
C TRP A 450 6.50 -10.48 7.74
N GLU A 451 7.60 -11.13 7.36
CA GLU A 451 7.58 -12.52 6.89
C GLU A 451 7.07 -13.51 7.96
N PRO A 452 7.51 -13.48 9.23
CA PRO A 452 6.92 -14.36 10.25
C PRO A 452 5.46 -14.01 10.58
N LEU A 453 5.05 -12.73 10.53
CA LEU A 453 3.64 -12.35 10.74
C LEU A 453 2.73 -12.84 9.61
N GLU A 454 3.17 -12.67 8.36
CA GLU A 454 2.48 -13.19 7.18
C GLU A 454 2.35 -14.72 7.26
N ALA A 455 3.42 -15.42 7.64
CA ALA A 455 3.42 -16.87 7.82
C ALA A 455 2.46 -17.35 8.92
N LEU A 456 2.15 -16.50 9.90
CA LEU A 456 1.18 -16.75 10.96
C LEU A 456 -0.24 -16.29 10.61
N GLY A 457 -0.46 -15.78 9.39
CA GLY A 457 -1.77 -15.41 8.87
C GLY A 457 -2.24 -13.99 9.21
N VAL A 458 -1.33 -13.09 9.59
CA VAL A 458 -1.66 -11.66 9.70
C VAL A 458 -1.95 -11.11 8.30
N ASP A 459 -3.12 -10.47 8.15
CA ASP A 459 -3.66 -10.08 6.85
C ASP A 459 -3.14 -8.72 6.35
N LEU A 460 -2.83 -7.80 7.28
CA LEU A 460 -2.37 -6.44 6.99
C LEU A 460 -1.07 -6.13 7.75
N LEU A 461 0.04 -6.07 7.01
CA LEU A 461 1.37 -5.75 7.51
C LEU A 461 1.55 -4.23 7.60
N ASN A 462 1.73 -3.70 8.80
CA ASN A 462 1.90 -2.27 9.02
C ASN A 462 3.20 -1.76 8.39
N ALA A 463 3.10 -0.77 7.50
CA ALA A 463 4.20 -0.25 6.71
C ALA A 463 4.42 1.25 6.89
N ASP A 464 5.48 1.59 7.62
CA ASP A 464 6.01 2.95 7.73
C ASP A 464 6.95 3.28 6.55
N ASP A 465 7.94 2.42 6.27
CA ASP A 465 8.75 2.52 5.04
C ASP A 465 8.18 1.62 3.93
N LEU A 466 7.47 2.24 2.95
CA LEU A 466 6.86 1.52 1.84
C LEU A 466 7.88 0.83 0.92
N SER A 467 9.15 1.26 0.91
CA SER A 467 10.16 0.63 0.05
C SER A 467 10.41 -0.82 0.43
N ASN A 468 10.15 -1.17 1.69
CA ASN A 468 10.25 -2.53 2.20
C ASN A 468 9.27 -3.50 1.54
N THR A 469 8.17 -3.01 0.97
CA THR A 469 7.13 -3.86 0.35
C THR A 469 7.66 -4.67 -0.82
N ALA A 470 8.79 -4.27 -1.41
CA ALA A 470 9.44 -5.00 -2.49
C ALA A 470 9.79 -6.45 -2.13
N ARG A 471 10.05 -6.79 -0.86
CA ARG A 471 10.33 -8.19 -0.48
C ARG A 471 9.09 -9.04 -0.24
N VAL A 472 7.92 -8.43 -0.07
CA VAL A 472 6.68 -9.11 0.33
C VAL A 472 5.98 -9.69 -0.90
N PRO A 473 5.53 -10.97 -0.87
CA PRO A 473 4.81 -11.58 -1.97
C PRO A 473 3.61 -10.76 -2.47
N ARG A 474 3.45 -10.69 -3.79
CA ARG A 474 2.27 -10.06 -4.38
C ARG A 474 1.08 -11.01 -4.30
N LEU A 475 -0.09 -10.44 -4.04
CA LEU A 475 -1.36 -11.16 -4.03
C LEU A 475 -1.73 -11.56 -5.47
N GLN A 476 -2.10 -12.82 -5.65
CA GLN A 476 -2.37 -13.40 -6.96
C GLN A 476 -3.75 -13.06 -7.50
#